data_AF-A0A376ZVB9-F1
#
_entry.id   AF-A0A376ZVB9-F1
#
_cell.length_a   1.000
_cell.length_b   1.000
_cell.length_c   1.000
_cell.angle_alpha   90.00
_cell.angle_beta   90.00
_cell.angle_gamma   90.00
#
_symmetry.space_group_name_H-M   'P 1'
#
loop_
_entity.id
_entity.type
_entity.pdbx_description
1 polymer ?
#
loop_
_entity_poly.entity_id
_entity_poly.type
_entity_poly.pdbx_seq_one_letter_code
_entity_poly.pdbx_strand_id
1 'polypeptide(L)'
;MLPASRVYPGSSRQAYLANRALHELRKTGALPVDEAWVDDFVREAFGRMKKEHICKDSKLATEGATELWEGSLIDKLITEVIQSSHSRAAALAVDSAAAKLMQNAENVSEYLSLRHQGLQQSIQSLQTHISSLLADIREIADCQNKVTGDVRMAMEEIDAKTRELLTEVCASLEEKLNAYFRSGKRKEQQMLEEEGAEQRISQQGIIGKIREQFSVSAPGHHSWKRDFDPDSPEIKFSDRREALKLMTQIESTVTSLHREAEAQFRPELEKIVRGIETGFRGTALYATENIAGRINARLEDEGFTVKITFPAVSQLQDQDRGKNKSECAYGGKN
;
A
#
# COMPACT_ATOMS: atom_id res chain seq x y z
N MET A 1 6.55 -20.87 1.12
CA MET A 1 6.03 -21.68 2.23
C MET A 1 7.18 -22.01 3.16
N LEU A 2 7.05 -21.76 4.47
CA LEU A 2 8.09 -22.13 5.44
C LEU A 2 8.04 -23.65 5.67
N PRO A 3 9.18 -24.36 5.70
CA PRO A 3 9.20 -25.78 6.00
C PRO A 3 8.65 -26.05 7.41
N ALA A 4 7.87 -27.12 7.59
CA ALA A 4 7.22 -27.46 8.85
C ALA A 4 8.19 -27.60 10.04
N SER A 5 9.47 -27.90 9.77
CA SER A 5 10.55 -27.94 10.76
C SER A 5 10.91 -26.57 11.36
N ARG A 6 10.38 -25.46 10.82
CA ARG A 6 10.56 -24.10 11.33
C ARG A 6 9.30 -23.53 12.00
N VAL A 7 8.23 -24.31 12.10
CA VAL A 7 6.99 -23.91 12.76
C VAL A 7 6.91 -24.65 14.10
N TYR A 8 7.05 -23.90 15.19
CA TYR A 8 6.97 -24.47 16.52
C TYR A 8 5.51 -24.66 16.94
N PRO A 9 5.11 -25.79 17.55
CA PRO A 9 3.73 -26.06 17.93
C PRO A 9 3.24 -25.26 19.17
N GLY A 10 3.93 -24.19 19.56
CA GLY A 10 3.61 -23.42 20.77
C GLY A 10 2.60 -22.30 20.52
N SER A 11 1.91 -21.87 21.59
CA SER A 11 0.91 -20.81 21.54
C SER A 11 1.34 -19.57 22.33
N SER A 12 1.81 -18.54 21.62
CA SER A 12 2.21 -17.26 22.24
C SER A 12 1.06 -16.60 23.01
N ARG A 13 -0.19 -16.79 22.55
CA ARG A 13 -1.38 -16.25 23.22
C ARG A 13 -1.63 -16.93 24.56
N GLN A 14 -1.57 -18.26 24.62
CA GLN A 14 -1.78 -19.01 25.86
C GLN A 14 -0.66 -18.73 26.86
N ALA A 15 0.59 -18.70 26.39
CA ALA A 15 1.75 -18.32 27.19
C ALA A 15 1.59 -16.92 27.80
N TYR A 16 1.15 -15.93 27.01
CA TYR A 16 0.92 -14.58 27.46
C TYR A 16 -0.16 -14.49 28.55
N LEU A 17 -1.32 -15.12 28.31
CA LEU A 17 -2.44 -15.13 29.27
C LEU A 17 -2.05 -15.81 30.58
N ALA A 18 -1.37 -16.94 30.50
CA ALA A 18 -0.88 -17.68 31.66
C ALA A 18 0.15 -16.87 32.47
N ASN A 19 1.14 -16.25 31.81
CA ASN A 19 2.15 -15.43 32.51
C ASN A 19 1.53 -14.20 33.16
N ARG A 20 0.58 -13.55 32.48
CA ARG A 20 -0.15 -12.39 33.01
C ARG A 20 -0.98 -12.79 34.24
N ALA A 21 -1.70 -13.92 34.18
CA ALA A 21 -2.44 -14.47 35.32
C ALA A 21 -1.52 -14.79 36.50
N LEU A 22 -0.42 -15.51 36.28
CA LEU A 22 0.56 -15.83 37.32
C LEU A 22 1.21 -14.58 37.92
N HIS A 23 1.48 -13.55 37.12
CA HIS A 23 2.04 -12.30 37.59
C HIS A 23 1.08 -11.55 38.51
N GLU A 24 -0.18 -11.38 38.10
CA GLU A 24 -1.21 -10.72 38.91
C GLU A 24 -1.49 -11.49 40.19
N LEU A 25 -1.65 -12.81 40.13
CA LEU A 25 -1.83 -13.66 41.31
C LEU A 25 -0.66 -13.54 42.30
N ARG A 26 0.59 -13.41 41.81
CA ARG A 26 1.76 -13.25 42.67
C ARG A 26 1.87 -11.84 43.28
N LYS A 27 1.33 -10.83 42.60
CA LYS A 27 1.43 -9.42 42.98
C LYS A 27 0.30 -8.98 43.91
N THR A 28 -0.94 -9.35 43.59
CA THR A 28 -2.16 -8.88 44.27
C THR A 28 -2.89 -10.00 45.01
N GLY A 29 -2.54 -11.26 44.77
CA GLY A 29 -3.18 -12.42 45.37
C GLY A 29 -4.51 -12.84 44.72
N ALA A 30 -5.02 -12.08 43.75
CA ALA A 30 -6.31 -12.33 43.08
C ALA A 30 -6.31 -11.83 41.62
N LEU A 31 -7.25 -12.34 40.81
CA LEU A 31 -7.41 -11.89 39.42
C LEU A 31 -8.34 -10.68 39.32
N PRO A 32 -8.01 -9.65 38.51
CA PRO A 32 -8.84 -8.46 38.34
C PRO A 32 -10.08 -8.77 37.49
N VAL A 33 -11.24 -8.92 38.15
CA VAL A 33 -12.51 -9.32 37.52
C VAL A 33 -12.99 -8.31 36.47
N ASP A 34 -12.58 -7.05 36.55
CA ASP A 34 -13.04 -6.00 35.64
C ASP A 34 -12.25 -5.95 34.32
N GLU A 35 -11.17 -6.72 34.20
CA GLU A 35 -10.34 -6.72 32.98
C GLU A 35 -10.78 -7.78 31.97
N ALA A 36 -10.84 -7.39 30.69
CA ALA A 36 -11.30 -8.23 29.58
C ALA A 36 -10.39 -9.42 29.28
N TRP A 37 -9.09 -9.33 29.56
CA TRP A 37 -8.16 -10.44 29.35
C TRP A 37 -8.42 -11.60 30.33
N VAL A 38 -9.07 -11.35 31.47
CA VAL A 38 -9.42 -12.40 32.44
C VAL A 38 -10.51 -13.31 31.87
N ASP A 39 -11.42 -12.78 31.06
CA ASP A 39 -12.42 -13.59 30.35
C ASP A 39 -11.74 -14.52 29.34
N ASP A 40 -10.74 -13.99 28.63
CA ASP A 40 -9.93 -14.75 27.69
C ASP A 40 -9.09 -15.83 28.38
N PHE A 41 -8.47 -15.51 29.52
CA PHE A 41 -7.76 -16.47 30.34
C PHE A 41 -8.67 -17.58 30.86
N VAL A 42 -9.82 -17.21 31.46
CA VAL A 42 -10.79 -18.18 32.00
C VAL A 42 -11.30 -19.12 30.91
N ARG A 43 -11.56 -18.58 29.71
CA ARG A 43 -11.99 -19.38 28.57
C ARG A 43 -10.94 -20.36 28.07
N GLU A 44 -9.68 -19.94 28.02
CA GLU A 44 -8.58 -20.76 27.52
C GLU A 44 -8.11 -21.81 28.56
N ALA A 45 -8.05 -21.45 29.85
CA ALA A 45 -7.59 -22.36 30.91
C ALA A 45 -8.70 -23.28 31.44
N PHE A 46 -9.96 -22.83 31.49
CA PHE A 46 -11.05 -23.55 32.17
C PHE A 46 -12.31 -23.75 31.31
N GLY A 47 -12.30 -23.33 30.05
CA GLY A 47 -13.41 -23.52 29.11
C GLY A 47 -14.65 -22.67 29.45
N ARG A 48 -15.76 -23.31 29.83
CA ARG A 48 -17.06 -22.63 30.06
C ARG A 48 -17.34 -22.30 31.53
N MET A 49 -16.33 -22.39 32.39
CA MET A 49 -16.44 -22.08 33.81
C MET A 49 -16.73 -20.59 34.04
N LYS A 50 -17.51 -20.28 35.10
CA LYS A 50 -17.87 -18.90 35.45
C LYS A 50 -16.68 -18.17 36.07
N LYS A 51 -16.32 -17.00 35.51
CA LYS A 51 -15.20 -16.15 35.94
C LYS A 51 -15.22 -15.82 37.42
N GLU A 52 -16.39 -15.58 38.00
CA GLU A 52 -16.54 -15.19 39.42
C GLU A 52 -16.14 -16.31 40.38
N HIS A 53 -16.13 -17.57 39.93
CA HIS A 53 -15.70 -18.70 40.76
C HIS A 53 -14.17 -18.83 40.74
N ILE A 54 -13.56 -18.67 39.57
CA ILE A 54 -12.10 -18.76 39.40
C ILE A 54 -11.40 -17.56 40.05
N CYS A 55 -11.93 -16.34 39.90
CA CYS A 55 -11.32 -15.15 40.50
C CYS A 55 -11.40 -15.12 42.03
N LYS A 56 -12.29 -15.90 42.65
CA LYS A 56 -12.40 -16.04 44.13
C LYS A 56 -11.47 -17.10 44.69
N ASP A 57 -11.09 -18.08 43.88
CA ASP A 57 -10.18 -19.16 44.27
C ASP A 57 -8.81 -18.94 43.63
N SER A 58 -7.97 -18.19 44.35
CA SER A 58 -6.59 -17.88 43.94
C SER A 58 -5.76 -19.14 43.70
N LYS A 59 -6.05 -20.24 44.41
CA LYS A 59 -5.33 -21.50 44.24
C LYS A 59 -5.73 -22.17 42.93
N LEU A 60 -7.02 -22.28 42.66
CA LEU A 60 -7.54 -22.81 41.40
C LEU A 60 -7.08 -21.98 40.19
N ALA A 61 -7.09 -20.66 40.32
CA ALA A 61 -6.61 -19.75 39.29
C ALA A 61 -5.11 -19.92 39.01
N THR A 62 -4.30 -20.17 40.07
CA THR A 62 -2.87 -20.45 39.93
C THR A 62 -2.65 -21.79 39.22
N GLU A 63 -3.38 -22.84 39.61
CA GLU A 63 -3.28 -24.17 39.01
C GLU A 63 -3.60 -24.13 37.50
N GLY A 64 -4.73 -23.52 37.10
CA GLY A 64 -5.07 -23.41 35.68
C GLY A 64 -4.16 -22.46 34.89
N ALA A 65 -3.55 -21.45 35.52
CA ALA A 65 -2.53 -20.64 34.88
C ALA A 65 -1.23 -21.42 34.65
N THR A 66 -0.84 -22.28 35.59
CA THR A 66 0.30 -23.18 35.43
C THR A 66 0.05 -24.22 34.33
N GLU A 67 -1.13 -24.86 34.31
CA GLU A 67 -1.48 -25.82 33.25
C GLU A 67 -1.53 -25.16 31.86
N LEU A 68 -2.09 -23.95 31.75
CA LEU A 68 -2.13 -23.19 30.50
C LEU A 68 -0.71 -22.78 30.05
N TRP A 69 0.18 -22.45 31.00
CA TRP A 69 1.58 -22.15 30.73
C TRP A 69 2.32 -23.38 30.17
N GLU A 70 2.18 -24.54 30.81
CA GLU A 70 2.78 -25.80 30.37
C GLU A 70 2.24 -26.23 28.99
N GLY A 71 0.92 -26.14 28.80
CA GLY A 71 0.25 -26.47 27.53
C GLY A 71 0.63 -25.55 26.37
N SER A 72 1.10 -24.34 26.65
CA SER A 72 1.55 -23.40 25.62
C SER A 72 2.89 -23.79 24.95
N LEU A 73 3.65 -24.72 25.56
CA LEU A 73 4.98 -25.17 25.12
C LEU A 73 6.03 -24.05 25.01
N ILE A 74 5.78 -22.87 25.59
CA ILE A 74 6.66 -21.72 25.49
C ILE A 74 8.01 -21.95 26.17
N ASP A 75 8.05 -22.67 27.28
CA ASP A 75 9.29 -23.01 27.98
C ASP A 75 10.20 -23.88 27.11
N LYS A 76 9.60 -24.85 26.41
CA LYS A 76 10.32 -25.71 25.46
C LYS A 76 10.83 -24.89 24.27
N LEU A 77 10.00 -24.00 23.72
CA LEU A 77 10.40 -23.08 22.64
C LEU A 77 11.57 -22.20 23.06
N ILE A 78 11.46 -21.49 24.19
CA ILE A 78 12.50 -20.58 24.68
C ILE A 78 13.78 -21.36 24.93
N THR A 79 13.70 -22.53 25.56
CA THR A 79 14.87 -23.37 25.85
C THR A 79 15.57 -23.83 24.57
N GLU A 80 14.82 -24.36 23.60
CA GLU A 80 15.39 -24.85 22.35
C GLU A 80 15.90 -23.72 21.45
N VAL A 81 15.24 -22.55 21.44
CA VAL A 81 15.73 -21.35 20.75
C VAL A 81 17.00 -20.84 21.40
N ILE A 82 17.10 -20.80 22.73
CA ILE A 82 18.31 -20.40 23.43
C ILE A 82 19.45 -21.38 23.15
N GLN A 83 19.21 -22.69 23.25
CA GLN A 83 20.23 -23.70 23.00
C GLN A 83 20.69 -23.71 21.54
N SER A 84 19.75 -23.62 20.58
CA SER A 84 20.08 -23.54 19.15
C SER A 84 20.78 -22.23 18.79
N SER A 85 20.39 -21.10 19.40
CA SER A 85 21.06 -19.82 19.20
C SER A 85 22.44 -19.83 19.82
N HIS A 86 22.62 -20.33 21.04
CA HIS A 86 23.92 -20.39 21.71
C HIS A 86 24.90 -21.32 20.98
N SER A 87 24.43 -22.48 20.51
CA SER A 87 25.26 -23.41 19.72
C SER A 87 25.65 -22.86 18.36
N ARG A 88 24.82 -22.01 17.73
CA ARG A 88 25.09 -21.42 16.42
C ARG A 88 25.71 -20.03 16.47
N ALA A 89 25.61 -19.30 17.59
CA ALA A 89 26.08 -17.93 17.70
C ALA A 89 27.59 -17.84 17.47
N ALA A 90 28.36 -18.74 18.08
CA ALA A 90 29.81 -18.79 17.89
C ALA A 90 30.18 -19.07 16.42
N ALA A 91 29.54 -20.05 15.79
CA ALA A 91 29.78 -20.37 14.38
C ALA A 91 29.41 -19.20 13.45
N LEU A 92 28.23 -18.59 13.63
CA LEU A 92 27.79 -17.45 12.83
C LEU A 92 28.67 -16.20 13.03
N ALA A 93 29.14 -15.96 14.26
CA ALA A 93 30.07 -14.88 14.55
C ALA A 93 31.43 -15.12 13.90
N VAL A 94 31.94 -16.37 13.94
CA VAL A 94 33.18 -16.76 13.28
C VAL A 94 33.05 -16.68 11.76
N ASP A 95 31.95 -17.16 11.17
CA ASP A 95 31.69 -17.04 9.72
C ASP A 95 31.61 -15.57 9.30
N SER A 96 30.93 -14.74 10.07
CA SER A 96 30.85 -13.29 9.82
C SER A 96 32.20 -12.60 9.95
N ALA A 97 33.01 -13.00 10.93
CA ALA A 97 34.36 -12.48 11.12
C ALA A 97 35.29 -12.94 9.99
N ALA A 98 35.22 -14.21 9.60
CA ALA A 98 35.98 -14.78 8.50
C ALA A 98 35.63 -14.10 7.17
N ALA A 99 34.34 -13.89 6.88
CA ALA A 99 33.89 -13.16 5.70
C ALA A 99 34.45 -11.72 5.69
N LYS A 100 34.40 -11.00 6.82
CA LYS A 100 35.01 -9.66 6.93
C LYS A 100 36.53 -9.69 6.76
N LEU A 101 37.20 -10.72 7.27
CA LEU A 101 38.65 -10.87 7.11
C LEU A 101 39.03 -11.18 5.66
N MET A 102 38.27 -12.04 4.98
CA MET A 102 38.47 -12.31 3.55
C MET A 102 38.27 -11.05 2.72
N GLN A 103 37.18 -10.32 2.95
CA GLN A 103 36.93 -9.03 2.29
C GLN A 103 38.04 -8.02 2.57
N ASN A 104 38.50 -7.91 3.82
CA ASN A 104 39.61 -7.02 4.16
C ASN A 104 40.92 -7.45 3.48
N ALA A 105 41.20 -8.75 3.41
CA ALA A 105 42.40 -9.28 2.76
C ALA A 105 42.37 -9.00 1.25
N GLU A 106 41.21 -9.18 0.60
CA GLU A 106 40.99 -8.82 -0.81
C GLU A 106 41.24 -7.32 -1.03
N ASN A 107 40.59 -6.45 -0.25
CA ASN A 107 40.76 -5.00 -0.33
C ASN A 107 42.22 -4.57 -0.13
N VAL A 108 42.93 -5.15 0.86
CA VAL A 108 44.34 -4.85 1.12
C VAL A 108 45.22 -5.33 -0.02
N SER A 109 44.95 -6.51 -0.57
CA SER A 109 45.68 -7.05 -1.72
C SER A 109 45.53 -6.16 -2.95
N GLU A 110 44.30 -5.73 -3.27
CA GLU A 110 44.04 -4.79 -4.37
C GLU A 110 44.76 -3.46 -4.17
N TYR A 111 44.69 -2.90 -2.95
CA TYR A 111 45.37 -1.65 -2.61
C TYR A 111 46.89 -1.74 -2.78
N LEU A 112 47.50 -2.80 -2.25
CA LEU A 112 48.95 -3.02 -2.34
C LEU A 112 49.37 -3.27 -3.78
N SER A 113 48.58 -4.01 -4.56
CA SER A 113 48.81 -4.20 -6.01
C SER A 113 48.82 -2.86 -6.74
N LEU A 114 47.80 -2.02 -6.54
CA LEU A 114 47.72 -0.70 -7.16
C LEU A 114 48.88 0.21 -6.74
N ARG A 115 49.29 0.19 -5.46
CA ARG A 115 50.47 0.92 -4.99
C ARG A 115 51.76 0.44 -5.63
N HIS A 116 51.95 -0.88 -5.72
CA HIS A 116 53.12 -1.47 -6.35
C HIS A 116 53.22 -1.06 -7.82
N GLN A 117 52.12 -1.17 -8.56
CA GLN A 117 52.02 -0.76 -9.95
C GLN A 117 52.27 0.74 -10.12
N GLY A 118 51.69 1.58 -9.25
CA GLY A 118 51.93 3.02 -9.26
C GLY A 118 53.38 3.41 -8.99
N LEU A 119 54.10 2.67 -8.14
CA LEU A 119 55.53 2.89 -7.89
C LEU A 119 56.42 2.51 -9.09
N GLN A 120 55.93 1.67 -9.99
CA GLN A 120 56.62 1.31 -11.24
C GLN A 120 56.41 2.34 -12.36
N GLN A 121 55.47 3.29 -12.17
CA GLN A 121 55.15 4.32 -13.16
C GLN A 121 56.01 5.57 -13.00
N SER A 122 56.16 6.31 -14.10
CA SER A 122 56.78 7.64 -14.05
C SER A 122 55.82 8.66 -13.42
N ILE A 123 56.36 9.70 -12.78
CA ILE A 123 55.55 10.79 -12.20
C ILE A 123 54.67 11.46 -13.27
N GLN A 124 55.18 11.62 -14.49
CA GLN A 124 54.47 12.24 -15.62
C GLN A 124 53.31 11.36 -16.10
N SER A 125 53.52 10.04 -16.14
CA SER A 125 52.46 9.07 -16.42
C SER A 125 51.36 9.16 -15.37
N LEU A 126 51.72 9.10 -14.07
CA LEU A 126 50.76 9.21 -12.97
C LEU A 126 49.94 10.51 -13.03
N GLN A 127 50.57 11.65 -13.35
CA GLN A 127 49.87 12.93 -13.50
C GLN A 127 48.87 12.91 -14.67
N THR A 128 49.26 12.30 -15.79
CA THR A 128 48.37 12.10 -16.94
C THR A 128 47.18 11.22 -16.55
N HIS A 129 47.42 10.09 -15.88
CA HIS A 129 46.37 9.14 -15.50
C HIS A 129 45.38 9.76 -14.51
N ILE A 130 45.88 10.48 -13.50
CA ILE A 130 45.04 11.23 -12.55
C ILE A 130 44.17 12.25 -13.29
N SER A 131 44.75 12.97 -14.26
CA SER A 131 44.01 13.97 -15.05
C SER A 131 42.92 13.31 -15.90
N SER A 132 43.20 12.16 -16.51
CA SER A 132 42.21 11.37 -17.27
C SER A 132 41.08 10.84 -16.39
N LEU A 133 41.40 10.24 -15.23
CA LEU A 133 40.38 9.76 -14.29
C LEU A 133 39.51 10.90 -13.75
N LEU A 134 40.09 12.08 -13.47
CA LEU A 134 39.31 13.27 -13.10
C LEU A 134 38.37 13.74 -14.22
N ALA A 135 38.77 13.59 -15.48
CA ALA A 135 37.91 13.88 -16.62
C ALA A 135 36.76 12.86 -16.73
N ASP A 136 37.03 11.55 -16.56
CA ASP A 136 35.97 10.54 -16.59
C ASP A 136 34.99 10.71 -15.41
N ILE A 137 35.46 11.11 -14.22
CA ILE A 137 34.58 11.43 -13.07
C ILE A 137 33.61 12.57 -13.44
N ARG A 138 34.08 13.59 -14.15
CA ARG A 138 33.21 14.67 -14.64
C ARG A 138 32.23 14.17 -15.70
N GLU A 139 32.68 13.31 -16.62
CA GLU A 139 31.82 12.69 -17.64
C GLU A 139 30.70 11.84 -17.01
N ILE A 140 31.00 11.10 -15.92
CA ILE A 140 29.99 10.38 -15.13
C ILE A 140 29.01 11.35 -14.46
N ALA A 141 29.50 12.46 -13.89
CA ALA A 141 28.64 13.47 -13.27
C ALA A 141 27.71 14.14 -14.30
N ASP A 142 28.21 14.43 -15.49
CA ASP A 142 27.41 14.96 -16.60
C ASP A 142 26.36 13.95 -17.06
N CYS A 143 26.72 12.67 -17.15
CA CYS A 143 25.79 11.59 -17.42
C CYS A 143 24.67 11.53 -16.36
N GLN A 144 25.03 11.60 -15.07
CA GLN A 144 24.06 11.62 -13.97
C GLN A 144 23.11 12.83 -14.05
N ASN A 145 23.64 14.02 -14.33
CA ASN A 145 22.84 15.23 -14.49
C ASN A 145 21.87 15.11 -15.67
N LYS A 146 22.35 14.57 -16.80
CA LYS A 146 21.52 14.33 -17.99
C LYS A 146 20.38 13.36 -17.69
N VAL A 147 20.66 12.22 -17.07
CA VAL A 147 19.65 11.22 -16.71
C VAL A 147 18.64 11.78 -15.71
N THR A 148 19.10 12.54 -14.72
CA THR A 148 18.21 13.22 -13.77
C THR A 148 17.31 14.24 -14.48
N GLY A 149 17.85 14.96 -15.46
CA GLY A 149 17.11 15.87 -16.33
C GLY A 149 16.05 15.15 -17.16
N ASP A 150 16.42 14.04 -17.81
CA ASP A 150 15.53 13.24 -18.65
C ASP A 150 14.37 12.65 -17.82
N VAL A 151 14.65 12.13 -16.62
CA VAL A 151 13.62 11.64 -15.69
C VAL A 151 12.70 12.76 -15.25
N ARG A 152 13.24 13.94 -14.89
CA ARG A 152 12.43 15.10 -14.49
C ARG A 152 11.50 15.54 -15.63
N MET A 153 12.00 15.67 -16.85
CA MET A 153 11.20 16.03 -18.02
C MET A 153 10.07 15.03 -18.27
N ALA A 154 10.36 13.73 -18.14
CA ALA A 154 9.34 12.69 -18.28
C ALA A 154 8.28 12.77 -17.17
N MET A 155 8.66 13.10 -15.93
CA MET A 155 7.70 13.32 -14.84
C MET A 155 6.82 14.56 -15.07
N GLU A 156 7.40 15.65 -15.60
CA GLU A 156 6.66 16.86 -15.97
C GLU A 156 5.66 16.58 -17.10
N GLU A 157 6.04 15.75 -18.07
CA GLU A 157 5.14 15.27 -19.14
C GLU A 157 3.98 14.42 -18.57
N ILE A 158 4.26 13.54 -17.61
CA ILE A 158 3.21 12.76 -16.91
C ILE A 158 2.23 13.69 -16.20
N ASP A 159 2.73 14.66 -15.42
CA ASP A 159 1.86 15.55 -14.64
C ASP A 159 0.98 16.39 -15.58
N ALA A 160 1.57 16.92 -16.66
CA ALA A 160 0.83 17.69 -17.67
C ALA A 160 -0.27 16.85 -18.34
N LYS A 161 0.06 15.66 -18.83
CA LYS A 161 -0.91 14.78 -19.51
C LYS A 161 -1.99 14.27 -18.57
N THR A 162 -1.63 14.00 -17.31
CA THR A 162 -2.57 13.59 -16.27
C THR A 162 -3.58 14.68 -15.95
N ARG A 163 -3.11 15.94 -15.82
CA ARG A 163 -4.01 17.08 -15.60
C ARG A 163 -4.95 17.30 -16.78
N GLU A 164 -4.45 17.19 -18.01
CA GLU A 164 -5.24 17.33 -19.24
C GLU A 164 -6.39 16.31 -19.26
N LEU A 165 -6.07 15.01 -19.13
CA LEU A 165 -7.06 13.93 -19.13
C LEU A 165 -8.05 14.04 -17.96
N LEU A 166 -7.59 14.39 -16.75
CA LEU A 166 -8.50 14.60 -15.61
C LEU A 166 -9.46 15.77 -15.86
N THR A 167 -8.97 16.86 -16.44
CA THR A 167 -9.79 18.04 -16.74
C THR A 167 -10.85 17.70 -17.80
N GLU A 168 -10.49 16.94 -18.83
CA GLU A 168 -11.41 16.46 -19.86
C GLU A 168 -12.50 15.55 -19.28
N VAL A 169 -12.12 14.60 -18.42
CA VAL A 169 -13.06 13.69 -17.76
C VAL A 169 -14.01 14.45 -16.83
N CYS A 170 -13.50 15.41 -16.05
CA CYS A 170 -14.32 16.27 -15.19
C CYS A 170 -15.32 17.09 -16.01
N ALA A 171 -14.88 17.71 -17.11
CA ALA A 171 -15.75 18.49 -17.99
C ALA A 171 -16.85 17.63 -18.64
N SER A 172 -16.49 16.45 -19.15
CA SER A 172 -17.46 15.51 -19.74
C SER A 172 -18.45 14.99 -18.69
N LEU A 173 -17.98 14.71 -17.47
CA LEU A 173 -18.83 14.28 -16.37
C LEU A 173 -19.81 15.38 -15.96
N GLU A 174 -19.34 16.62 -15.82
CA GLU A 174 -20.18 17.77 -15.50
C GLU A 174 -21.23 18.02 -16.59
N GLU A 175 -20.86 17.94 -17.86
CA GLU A 175 -21.79 18.08 -18.98
C GLU A 175 -22.88 17.00 -18.96
N LYS A 176 -22.49 15.72 -18.85
CA LYS A 176 -23.44 14.59 -18.84
C LYS A 176 -24.34 14.62 -17.61
N LEU A 177 -23.80 14.90 -16.42
CA LEU A 177 -24.60 15.06 -15.21
C LEU A 177 -25.60 16.20 -15.35
N ASN A 178 -25.17 17.38 -15.82
CA ASN A 178 -26.05 18.51 -16.05
C ASN A 178 -27.17 18.19 -17.04
N ALA A 179 -26.90 17.39 -18.08
CA ALA A 179 -27.92 16.90 -19.00
C ALA A 179 -28.93 15.97 -18.32
N TYR A 180 -28.48 15.05 -17.47
CA TYR A 180 -29.36 14.20 -16.66
C TYR A 180 -30.22 15.01 -15.69
N PHE A 181 -29.63 15.98 -14.99
CA PHE A 181 -30.39 16.87 -14.09
C PHE A 181 -31.44 17.67 -14.86
N ARG A 182 -31.08 18.33 -15.97
CA ARG A 182 -32.03 19.07 -16.81
C ARG A 182 -33.15 18.17 -17.34
N SER A 183 -32.84 16.96 -17.79
CA SER A 183 -33.85 16.02 -18.29
C SER A 183 -34.74 15.47 -17.17
N GLY A 184 -34.18 15.22 -15.99
CA GLY A 184 -34.90 14.81 -14.79
C GLY A 184 -35.88 15.88 -14.30
N LYS A 185 -35.45 17.14 -14.24
CA LYS A 185 -36.35 18.27 -13.88
C LYS A 185 -37.46 18.47 -14.90
N ARG A 186 -37.21 18.31 -16.21
CA ARG A 186 -38.27 18.33 -17.23
C ARG A 186 -39.30 17.21 -17.02
N LYS A 187 -38.85 16.01 -16.65
CA LYS A 187 -39.75 14.89 -16.35
C LYS A 187 -40.56 15.12 -15.07
N GLU A 188 -39.95 15.67 -14.02
CA GLU A 188 -40.65 16.05 -12.79
C GLU A 188 -41.78 17.06 -13.10
N GLN A 189 -41.50 18.08 -13.92
CA GLN A 189 -42.50 19.05 -14.34
C GLN A 189 -43.66 18.40 -15.12
N GLN A 190 -43.36 17.53 -16.10
CA GLN A 190 -44.37 16.81 -16.88
C GLN A 190 -45.26 15.94 -15.99
N MET A 191 -44.68 15.21 -15.04
CA MET A 191 -45.44 14.38 -14.11
C MET A 191 -46.38 15.21 -13.22
N LEU A 192 -45.96 16.42 -12.82
CA LEU A 192 -46.82 17.33 -12.03
C LEU A 192 -47.95 17.93 -12.86
N GLU A 193 -47.69 18.25 -14.13
CA GLU A 193 -48.71 18.72 -15.06
C GLU A 193 -49.74 17.62 -15.39
N GLU A 194 -49.29 16.37 -15.55
CA GLU A 194 -50.14 15.18 -15.76
C GLU A 194 -50.95 14.83 -14.50
N GLU A 195 -50.33 14.81 -13.31
CA GLU A 195 -51.05 14.60 -12.03
C GLU A 195 -52.11 15.69 -11.80
N GLY A 196 -51.78 16.95 -12.13
CA GLY A 196 -52.71 18.07 -12.08
C GLY A 196 -53.84 17.97 -13.10
N ALA A 197 -53.57 17.46 -14.31
CA ALA A 197 -54.57 17.22 -15.34
C ALA A 197 -55.50 16.05 -14.99
N GLU A 198 -54.98 14.95 -14.46
CA GLU A 198 -55.78 13.81 -13.98
C GLU A 198 -56.67 14.21 -12.79
N GLN A 199 -56.18 15.03 -11.86
CA GLN A 199 -57.01 15.60 -10.79
C GLN A 199 -58.15 16.46 -11.35
N ARG A 200 -57.89 17.28 -12.38
CA ARG A 200 -58.92 18.10 -13.05
C ARG A 200 -59.93 17.27 -13.83
N ILE A 201 -59.49 16.20 -14.51
CA ILE A 201 -60.36 15.28 -15.24
C ILE A 201 -61.22 14.46 -14.27
N SER A 202 -60.69 14.06 -13.10
CA SER A 202 -61.50 13.41 -12.05
C SER A 202 -62.54 14.34 -11.41
N GLN A 203 -62.28 15.67 -11.39
CA GLN A 203 -63.25 16.69 -10.97
C GLN A 203 -64.29 17.02 -12.06
N GLN A 204 -63.98 16.82 -13.34
CA GLN A 204 -64.88 17.10 -14.47
C GLN A 204 -65.60 15.87 -15.04
N GLY A 205 -65.21 14.65 -14.66
CA GLY A 205 -65.91 13.40 -15.00
C GLY A 205 -67.23 13.25 -14.24
N ILE A 206 -68.10 12.35 -14.70
CA ILE A 206 -69.49 12.14 -14.23
C ILE A 206 -69.62 11.98 -12.69
N ILE A 207 -68.55 11.57 -12.00
CA ILE A 207 -68.48 11.44 -10.53
C ILE A 207 -68.37 12.81 -9.81
N GLY A 208 -67.82 13.84 -10.45
CA GLY A 208 -67.79 15.22 -9.94
C GLY A 208 -69.18 15.87 -9.90
N LYS A 209 -70.05 15.55 -10.87
CA LYS A 209 -71.45 16.01 -10.89
C LYS A 209 -72.33 15.32 -9.85
N ILE A 210 -72.00 14.09 -9.44
CA ILE A 210 -72.79 13.34 -8.42
C ILE A 210 -72.51 13.88 -7.00
N ARG A 211 -71.37 14.53 -6.77
CA ARG A 211 -70.97 15.03 -5.45
C ARG A 211 -71.56 16.40 -5.09
N GLU A 212 -72.00 17.19 -6.05
CA GLU A 212 -72.70 18.47 -5.78
C GLU A 212 -74.10 18.27 -5.16
N GLN A 213 -74.69 17.07 -5.28
CA GLN A 213 -76.03 16.77 -4.76
C GLN A 213 -76.04 16.14 -3.36
N PHE A 214 -74.88 15.76 -2.81
CA PHE A 214 -74.74 15.19 -1.47
C PHE A 214 -73.58 15.86 -0.71
N SER A 215 -73.82 17.06 -0.22
CA SER A 215 -72.92 17.78 0.68
C SER A 215 -73.05 17.26 2.11
N VAL A 216 -72.14 16.38 2.51
CA VAL A 216 -71.76 16.18 3.92
C VAL A 216 -70.30 16.56 4.06
N SER A 217 -70.05 17.53 4.95
CA SER A 217 -68.74 18.08 5.28
C SER A 217 -67.80 16.98 5.77
N ALA A 218 -66.66 16.79 5.08
CA ALA A 218 -65.53 16.01 5.57
C ALA A 218 -64.25 16.87 5.53
N PRO A 219 -63.36 16.78 6.53
CA PRO A 219 -62.26 17.72 6.72
C PRO A 219 -61.18 17.60 5.65
N GLY A 220 -60.47 18.72 5.45
CA GLY A 220 -59.53 18.96 4.36
C GLY A 220 -58.53 17.85 4.12
N HIS A 221 -58.63 17.25 2.93
CA HIS A 221 -57.53 16.53 2.33
C HIS A 221 -56.48 17.58 1.92
N HIS A 222 -55.49 17.83 2.77
CA HIS A 222 -54.29 18.54 2.34
C HIS A 222 -53.67 17.71 1.22
N SER A 223 -53.85 18.13 -0.03
CA SER A 223 -53.05 17.60 -1.13
C SER A 223 -51.64 18.11 -0.86
N TRP A 224 -50.71 17.20 -0.59
CA TRP A 224 -49.29 17.52 -0.68
C TRP A 224 -49.03 17.89 -2.13
N LYS A 225 -49.17 19.18 -2.46
CA LYS A 225 -48.70 19.68 -3.74
C LYS A 225 -47.19 19.48 -3.70
N ARG A 226 -46.69 18.60 -4.56
CA ARG A 226 -45.28 18.63 -4.90
C ARG A 226 -45.06 19.97 -5.59
N ASP A 227 -44.50 20.93 -4.87
CA ASP A 227 -44.07 22.18 -5.47
C ASP A 227 -42.83 21.89 -6.32
N PHE A 228 -42.93 22.23 -7.60
CA PHE A 228 -41.81 22.17 -8.53
C PHE A 228 -40.88 23.35 -8.25
N ASP A 229 -39.66 23.04 -7.85
CA ASP A 229 -38.59 24.03 -7.72
C ASP A 229 -37.57 23.78 -8.85
N PRO A 230 -37.46 24.68 -9.85
CA PRO A 230 -36.55 24.50 -10.99
C PRO A 230 -35.07 24.54 -10.60
N ASP A 231 -34.72 25.17 -9.48
CA ASP A 231 -33.34 25.37 -9.05
C ASP A 231 -32.91 24.37 -7.94
N SER A 232 -33.84 23.53 -7.47
CA SER A 232 -33.52 22.49 -6.50
C SER A 232 -32.67 21.37 -7.12
N PRO A 233 -31.56 20.97 -6.48
CA PRO A 233 -30.74 19.84 -6.92
C PRO A 233 -31.44 18.48 -6.70
N GLU A 234 -32.56 18.46 -5.97
CA GLU A 234 -33.37 17.26 -5.79
C GLU A 234 -34.36 17.09 -6.93
N ILE A 235 -34.34 15.91 -7.56
CA ILE A 235 -35.33 15.50 -8.57
C ILE A 235 -36.34 14.58 -7.91
N LYS A 236 -37.60 14.98 -7.88
CA LYS A 236 -38.67 14.18 -7.26
C LYS A 236 -39.38 13.33 -8.30
N PHE A 237 -39.58 12.05 -7.98
CA PHE A 237 -40.32 11.09 -8.82
C PHE A 237 -41.55 10.56 -8.09
N SER A 238 -42.63 10.28 -8.82
CA SER A 238 -43.85 9.63 -8.30
C SER A 238 -43.70 8.13 -8.15
N ASP A 239 -42.94 7.49 -9.05
CA ASP A 239 -42.64 6.06 -9.02
C ASP A 239 -41.16 5.80 -8.68
N ARG A 240 -40.93 4.95 -7.68
CA ARG A 240 -39.60 4.46 -7.29
C ARG A 240 -38.85 3.81 -8.47
N ARG A 241 -39.54 3.14 -9.40
CA ARG A 241 -38.92 2.50 -10.57
C ARG A 241 -38.27 3.50 -11.51
N GLU A 242 -38.92 4.65 -11.74
CA GLU A 242 -38.38 5.70 -12.61
C GLU A 242 -37.17 6.40 -11.97
N ALA A 243 -37.19 6.61 -10.64
CA ALA A 243 -36.03 7.10 -9.90
C ALA A 243 -34.84 6.14 -9.98
N LEU A 244 -35.07 4.84 -9.78
CA LEU A 244 -34.04 3.81 -9.90
C LEU A 244 -33.47 3.74 -11.32
N LYS A 245 -34.32 3.87 -12.35
CA LYS A 245 -33.90 3.87 -13.75
C LYS A 245 -32.97 5.04 -14.08
N LEU A 246 -33.26 6.25 -13.58
CA LEU A 246 -32.36 7.40 -13.73
C LEU A 246 -31.04 7.19 -12.98
N MET A 247 -31.08 6.68 -11.74
CA MET A 247 -29.87 6.35 -10.98
C MET A 247 -28.98 5.36 -11.72
N THR A 248 -29.54 4.25 -12.21
CA THR A 248 -28.77 3.23 -12.96
C THR A 248 -28.20 3.80 -14.26
N GLN A 249 -28.91 4.71 -14.93
CA GLN A 249 -28.39 5.40 -16.12
C GLN A 249 -27.20 6.29 -15.77
N ILE A 250 -27.31 7.11 -14.72
CA ILE A 250 -26.21 7.95 -14.24
C ILE A 250 -25.00 7.09 -13.85
N GLU A 251 -25.23 6.04 -13.06
CA GLU A 251 -24.19 5.10 -12.63
C GLU A 251 -23.48 4.47 -13.83
N SER A 252 -24.24 3.93 -14.80
CA SER A 252 -23.66 3.32 -16.01
C SER A 252 -22.82 4.30 -16.82
N THR A 253 -23.23 5.57 -16.90
CA THR A 253 -22.50 6.61 -17.63
C THR A 253 -21.23 7.03 -16.89
N VAL A 254 -21.28 7.17 -15.56
CA VAL A 254 -20.11 7.46 -14.73
C VAL A 254 -19.09 6.32 -14.84
N THR A 255 -19.54 5.07 -14.72
CA THR A 255 -18.65 3.90 -14.86
C THR A 255 -18.06 3.82 -16.26
N SER A 256 -18.82 4.13 -17.31
CA SER A 256 -18.32 4.18 -18.68
C SER A 256 -17.26 5.26 -18.87
N LEU A 257 -17.49 6.47 -18.36
CA LEU A 257 -16.51 7.56 -18.41
C LEU A 257 -15.23 7.22 -17.67
N HIS A 258 -15.33 6.59 -16.49
CA HIS A 258 -14.16 6.17 -15.73
C HIS A 258 -13.35 5.11 -16.49
N ARG A 259 -14.02 4.14 -17.11
CA ARG A 259 -13.37 3.10 -17.92
C ARG A 259 -12.70 3.69 -19.17
N GLU A 260 -13.33 4.66 -19.82
CA GLU A 260 -12.78 5.38 -20.96
C GLU A 260 -11.54 6.20 -20.56
N ALA A 261 -11.62 6.92 -19.44
CA ALA A 261 -10.47 7.61 -18.86
C ALA A 261 -9.31 6.65 -18.58
N GLU A 262 -9.58 5.53 -17.91
CA GLU A 262 -8.56 4.52 -17.61
C GLU A 262 -7.92 3.94 -18.89
N ALA A 263 -8.72 3.71 -19.93
CA ALA A 263 -8.26 3.21 -21.22
C ALA A 263 -7.38 4.22 -21.97
N GLN A 264 -7.56 5.53 -21.76
CA GLN A 264 -6.70 6.58 -22.31
C GLN A 264 -5.44 6.82 -21.45
N PHE A 265 -5.58 6.74 -20.12
CA PHE A 265 -4.48 6.95 -19.18
C PHE A 265 -3.39 5.88 -19.26
N ARG A 266 -3.79 4.61 -19.31
CA ARG A 266 -2.88 3.47 -19.29
C ARG A 266 -1.84 3.49 -20.42
N PRO A 267 -2.21 3.62 -21.71
CA PRO A 267 -1.22 3.60 -22.79
C PRO A 267 -0.24 4.78 -22.75
N GLU A 268 -0.69 5.96 -22.30
CA GLU A 268 0.18 7.13 -22.15
C GLU A 268 1.21 6.92 -21.02
N LEU A 269 0.77 6.42 -19.86
CA LEU A 269 1.68 6.10 -18.76
C LEU A 269 2.70 5.04 -19.17
N GLU A 270 2.26 3.99 -19.86
CA GLU A 270 3.15 2.95 -20.37
C GLU A 270 4.15 3.50 -21.40
N LYS A 271 3.72 4.41 -22.28
CA LYS A 271 4.60 5.04 -23.28
C LYS A 271 5.69 5.85 -22.59
N ILE A 272 5.35 6.60 -21.54
CA ILE A 272 6.33 7.41 -20.81
C ILE A 272 7.28 6.53 -20.00
N VAL A 273 6.78 5.51 -19.29
CA VAL A 273 7.62 4.55 -18.56
C VAL A 273 8.60 3.85 -19.51
N ARG A 274 8.14 3.41 -20.68
CA ARG A 274 9.03 2.86 -21.73
C ARG A 274 10.06 3.89 -22.22
N GLY A 275 9.67 5.16 -22.35
CA GLY A 275 10.57 6.27 -22.69
C GLY A 275 11.68 6.45 -21.64
N ILE A 276 11.33 6.44 -20.35
CA ILE A 276 12.28 6.50 -19.24
C ILE A 276 13.21 5.30 -19.24
N GLU A 277 12.67 4.08 -19.39
CA GLU A 277 13.48 2.86 -19.43
C GLU A 277 14.47 2.89 -20.61
N THR A 278 14.00 3.33 -21.79
CA THR A 278 14.84 3.44 -22.98
C THR A 278 15.91 4.52 -22.81
N GLY A 279 15.57 5.67 -22.23
CA GLY A 279 16.54 6.73 -21.92
C GLY A 279 17.60 6.28 -20.93
N PHE A 280 17.19 5.56 -19.88
CA PHE A 280 18.09 5.03 -18.87
C PHE A 280 19.01 3.92 -19.41
N ARG A 281 18.46 2.94 -20.14
CA ARG A 281 19.26 1.88 -20.76
C ARG A 281 20.16 2.38 -21.90
N GLY A 282 19.62 3.25 -22.74
CA GLY A 282 20.32 3.73 -23.94
C GLY A 282 21.33 4.84 -23.67
N THR A 283 21.09 5.69 -22.66
CA THR A 283 21.97 6.84 -22.37
C THR A 283 22.82 6.58 -21.14
N ALA A 284 22.22 6.18 -20.01
CA ALA A 284 22.95 6.05 -18.75
C ALA A 284 23.85 4.81 -18.76
N LEU A 285 23.25 3.64 -18.99
CA LEU A 285 23.95 2.36 -18.96
C LEU A 285 25.03 2.31 -20.04
N TYR A 286 24.69 2.61 -21.29
CA TYR A 286 25.67 2.64 -22.38
C TYR A 286 26.82 3.63 -22.12
N ALA A 287 26.54 4.85 -21.62
CA ALA A 287 27.60 5.80 -21.31
C ALA A 287 28.49 5.29 -20.17
N THR A 288 27.92 4.77 -19.10
CA THR A 288 28.71 4.22 -17.98
C THR A 288 29.51 2.99 -18.37
N GLU A 289 28.97 2.08 -19.19
CA GLU A 289 29.71 0.92 -19.72
C GLU A 289 30.86 1.36 -20.64
N ASN A 290 30.64 2.36 -21.50
CA ASN A 290 31.69 2.90 -22.36
C ASN A 290 32.79 3.60 -21.54
N ILE A 291 32.41 4.37 -20.52
CA ILE A 291 33.37 5.00 -19.60
C ILE A 291 34.16 3.93 -18.85
N ALA A 292 33.52 2.90 -18.29
CA ALA A 292 34.21 1.79 -17.64
C ALA A 292 35.16 1.06 -18.59
N GLY A 293 34.72 0.76 -19.81
CA GLY A 293 35.54 0.13 -20.83
C GLY A 293 36.78 0.95 -21.18
N ARG A 294 36.61 2.27 -21.40
CA ARG A 294 37.71 3.21 -21.63
C ARG A 294 38.67 3.28 -20.45
N ILE A 295 38.17 3.36 -19.22
CA ILE A 295 39.03 3.40 -18.03
C ILE A 295 39.83 2.11 -17.91
N ASN A 296 39.17 0.95 -18.03
CA ASN A 296 39.82 -0.35 -17.92
C ASN A 296 40.87 -0.56 -19.01
N ALA A 297 40.58 -0.19 -20.26
CA ALA A 297 41.55 -0.29 -21.35
C ALA A 297 42.80 0.56 -21.08
N ARG A 298 42.62 1.82 -20.65
CA ARG A 298 43.77 2.68 -20.31
C ARG A 298 44.54 2.14 -19.11
N LEU A 299 43.85 1.71 -18.05
CA LEU A 299 44.51 1.14 -16.87
C LEU A 299 45.30 -0.14 -17.23
N GLU A 300 44.75 -1.03 -18.05
CA GLU A 300 45.46 -2.23 -18.51
C GLU A 300 46.70 -1.89 -19.37
N ASP A 301 46.57 -0.96 -20.33
CA ASP A 301 47.69 -0.46 -21.16
C ASP A 301 48.80 0.19 -20.31
N GLU A 302 48.42 0.79 -19.19
CA GLU A 302 49.30 1.46 -18.23
C GLU A 302 49.88 0.49 -17.18
N GLY A 303 49.60 -0.81 -17.28
CA GLY A 303 50.13 -1.84 -16.39
C GLY A 303 49.40 -1.97 -15.04
N PHE A 304 48.23 -1.35 -14.91
CA PHE A 304 47.34 -1.54 -13.76
C PHE A 304 46.44 -2.77 -13.95
N THR A 305 46.23 -3.53 -12.88
CA THR A 305 45.35 -4.73 -12.89
C THR A 305 43.94 -4.46 -12.38
N VAL A 306 43.66 -3.22 -12.00
CA VAL A 306 42.38 -2.81 -11.42
C VAL A 306 41.31 -2.75 -12.49
N LYS A 307 40.15 -3.34 -12.20
CA LYS A 307 38.96 -3.28 -13.05
C LYS A 307 37.86 -2.46 -12.39
N ILE A 308 37.40 -1.45 -13.10
CA ILE A 308 36.23 -0.66 -12.75
C ILE A 308 35.00 -1.30 -13.37
N THR A 309 34.00 -1.58 -12.54
CA THR A 309 32.69 -2.07 -12.96
C THR A 309 31.61 -1.24 -12.30
N PHE A 310 30.58 -0.87 -13.05
CA PHE A 310 29.40 -0.23 -12.50
C PHE A 310 28.36 -1.28 -12.08
N PRO A 311 27.52 -0.99 -11.06
CA PRO A 311 26.47 -1.90 -10.63
C PRO A 311 25.47 -2.19 -11.75
N ALA A 312 25.09 -3.45 -11.92
CA ALA A 312 24.05 -3.82 -12.87
C ALA A 312 22.68 -3.34 -12.38
N VAL A 313 21.90 -2.72 -13.26
CA VAL A 313 20.58 -2.14 -12.92
C VAL A 313 19.56 -3.20 -12.50
N SER A 314 19.75 -4.45 -12.91
CA SER A 314 18.97 -5.61 -12.41
C SER A 314 19.09 -5.81 -10.90
N GLN A 315 20.15 -5.29 -10.26
CA GLN A 315 20.39 -5.41 -8.81
C GLN A 315 19.73 -4.30 -7.98
N LEU A 316 19.31 -3.19 -8.61
CA LEU A 316 18.63 -2.09 -7.90
C LEU A 316 17.20 -2.46 -7.45
N GLN A 317 16.53 -3.39 -8.15
CA GLN A 317 15.23 -3.93 -7.71
C GLN A 317 15.33 -4.78 -6.44
N ASP A 318 16.51 -5.37 -6.17
CA ASP A 318 16.73 -6.22 -4.99
C ASP A 318 17.20 -5.44 -3.76
N GLN A 319 17.81 -4.26 -3.93
CA GLN A 319 18.27 -3.44 -2.81
C GLN A 319 17.11 -2.78 -2.04
N ASP A 320 16.02 -2.41 -2.73
CA ASP A 320 14.76 -1.96 -2.09
C ASP A 320 13.93 -3.11 -1.51
N ARG A 321 14.12 -4.34 -1.99
CA ARG A 321 13.59 -5.55 -1.34
C ARG A 321 14.41 -5.98 -0.13
N GLY A 322 15.72 -5.67 -0.11
CA GLY A 322 16.63 -5.95 1.00
C GLY A 322 16.38 -5.06 2.22
N LYS A 323 16.13 -3.76 2.03
CA LYS A 323 15.77 -2.84 3.12
C LYS A 323 14.42 -3.16 3.74
N ASN A 324 13.42 -3.55 2.93
CA ASN A 324 12.11 -3.98 3.43
C ASN A 324 12.15 -5.31 4.20
N LYS A 325 13.16 -6.18 4.00
CA LYS A 325 13.29 -7.41 4.78
C LYS A 325 13.94 -7.22 6.15
N SER A 326 14.77 -6.20 6.33
CA SER A 326 15.32 -5.84 7.66
C SER A 326 14.35 -5.06 8.53
N GLU A 327 13.40 -4.32 7.94
CA GLU A 327 12.37 -3.58 8.71
C GLU A 327 11.06 -4.35 8.90
N CYS A 328 10.75 -5.38 8.09
CA CYS A 328 9.56 -6.22 8.31
C CYS A 328 9.72 -7.35 9.34
N ALA A 329 10.84 -7.44 10.08
CA ALA A 329 10.98 -8.40 11.19
C ALA A 329 10.39 -7.88 12.52
N TYR A 330 9.96 -6.62 12.59
CA TYR A 330 9.23 -6.05 13.73
C TYR A 330 7.97 -5.34 13.24
N GLY A 331 6.95 -6.11 12.86
CA GLY A 331 5.71 -5.51 12.40
C GLY A 331 4.66 -6.51 11.95
N GLY A 332 3.98 -7.13 12.90
CA GLY A 332 2.56 -7.37 12.72
C GLY A 332 2.03 -8.76 13.10
N LYS A 333 1.17 -8.71 14.12
CA LYS A 333 -0.20 -9.26 14.24
C LYS A 333 -0.31 -10.12 15.50
N ASN A 334 -1.14 -9.77 16.49
CA ASN A 334 -2.37 -8.98 16.47
C ASN A 334 -2.31 -7.71 17.32
#